data_AF-A0A5J4KKE4-F1
#
_entry.id   AF-A0A5J4KKE4-F1
#
_cell.length_a   1.000
_cell.length_b   1.000
_cell.length_c   1.000
_cell.angle_alpha   90.00
_cell.angle_beta   90.00
_cell.angle_gamma   90.00
#
_symmetry.space_group_name_H-M   'P 1'
#
loop_
_entity.id
_entity.type
_entity.pdbx_description
1 polymer ?
#
loop_
_entity_poly.entity_id
_entity_poly.type
_entity_poly.pdbx_seq_one_letter_code
_entity_poly.pdbx_strand_id
1 'polypeptide(L)'
;MTDVRRFGAQLTYLILSVVGVAISIYLTIAHYDKVPVACSTSGVINCERVLSSSFSVVPGTTIPISVPGLLWFVVSGILAFLAWRVWPERRQLKLIEVAWFGIGVLTALYLVYAELVYLHNICAWCTALHIIMLVMFLLAIFQLTQPEPYEEEYEEDELEVRQVSSRSN
;
A
#
# COMPACT_ATOMS: atom_id res chain seq x y z
N MET A 1 -1.80 16.23 19.32
CA MET A 1 -2.86 15.54 18.53
C MET A 1 -2.33 14.82 17.29
N THR A 2 -1.17 15.21 16.75
CA THR A 2 -0.50 14.59 15.60
C THR A 2 0.01 13.17 15.88
N ASP A 3 0.53 12.91 17.08
CA ASP A 3 1.01 11.56 17.45
C ASP A 3 -0.11 10.51 17.46
N VAL A 4 -1.26 10.81 18.04
CA VAL A 4 -2.40 9.85 18.08
C VAL A 4 -2.86 9.47 16.67
N ARG A 5 -2.85 10.42 15.73
CA ARG A 5 -3.17 10.16 14.31
C ARG A 5 -2.06 9.33 13.63
N ARG A 6 -0.79 9.57 13.94
CA ARG A 6 0.35 8.76 13.46
C ARG A 6 0.29 7.32 13.96
N PHE A 7 0.06 7.11 15.26
CA PHE A 7 -0.10 5.76 15.83
C PHE A 7 -1.29 5.01 15.21
N GLY A 8 -2.41 5.70 14.99
CA GLY A 8 -3.58 5.12 14.31
C GLY A 8 -3.30 4.68 12.88
N ALA A 9 -2.58 5.50 12.10
CA ALA A 9 -2.22 5.16 10.72
C ALA A 9 -1.27 3.95 10.63
N GLN A 10 -0.26 3.88 11.49
CA GLN A 10 0.68 2.75 11.50
C GLN A 10 0.01 1.44 11.92
N LEU A 11 -0.89 1.50 12.91
CA LEU A 11 -1.70 0.34 13.28
C LEU A 11 -2.60 -0.12 12.12
N THR A 12 -3.17 0.84 11.38
CA THR A 12 -3.98 0.55 10.19
C THR A 12 -3.17 -0.15 9.11
N TYR A 13 -1.93 0.30 8.84
CA TYR A 13 -1.03 -0.38 7.90
C TYR A 13 -0.66 -1.78 8.36
N LEU A 14 -0.40 -1.98 9.65
CA LEU A 14 -0.12 -3.32 10.18
C LEU A 14 -1.31 -4.25 9.97
N ILE A 15 -2.52 -3.83 10.33
CA ILE A 15 -3.73 -4.63 10.13
C ILE A 15 -3.94 -4.95 8.64
N LEU A 16 -3.85 -3.94 7.77
CA LEU A 16 -4.01 -4.10 6.32
C LEU A 16 -2.94 -5.03 5.73
N SER A 17 -1.70 -4.94 6.21
CA SER A 17 -0.60 -5.81 5.76
C SER A 17 -0.85 -7.27 6.14
N VAL A 18 -1.29 -7.54 7.37
CA VAL A 18 -1.61 -8.91 7.83
C VAL A 18 -2.77 -9.50 7.03
N VAL A 19 -3.82 -8.71 6.78
CA VAL A 19 -4.94 -9.14 5.93
C VAL A 19 -4.46 -9.42 4.51
N GLY A 20 -3.64 -8.54 3.93
CA GLY A 20 -3.06 -8.71 2.60
C GLY A 20 -2.20 -9.99 2.51
N VAL A 21 -1.33 -10.23 3.48
CA VAL A 21 -0.52 -11.45 3.61
C VAL A 21 -1.39 -12.69 3.65
N ALA A 22 -2.44 -12.69 4.48
CA ALA A 22 -3.34 -13.84 4.61
C ALA A 22 -4.04 -14.16 3.28
N ILE A 23 -4.55 -13.13 2.58
CA ILE A 23 -5.19 -13.29 1.27
C ILE A 23 -4.17 -13.77 0.23
N SER A 24 -2.97 -13.21 0.19
CA SER A 24 -1.91 -13.62 -0.75
C SER A 24 -1.46 -15.07 -0.53
N ILE A 25 -1.33 -15.51 0.73
CA ILE A 25 -1.03 -16.92 1.05
C ILE A 25 -2.17 -17.82 0.58
N TYR A 26 -3.41 -17.47 0.90
CA TYR A 26 -4.60 -18.22 0.48
C TYR A 26 -4.64 -18.40 -1.05
N LEU A 27 -4.44 -17.32 -1.81
CA LEU A 27 -4.43 -17.37 -3.28
C LEU A 27 -3.23 -18.15 -3.83
N THR A 28 -2.07 -18.07 -3.18
CA THR A 28 -0.87 -18.82 -3.58
C THR A 28 -1.12 -20.33 -3.45
N ILE A 29 -1.67 -20.76 -2.31
CA ILE A 29 -2.05 -22.16 -2.09
C ILE A 29 -3.10 -22.58 -3.12
N ALA A 30 -4.14 -21.76 -3.32
CA ALA A 30 -5.20 -22.07 -4.27
C ALA A 30 -4.70 -22.21 -5.71
N HIS A 31 -3.73 -21.40 -6.12
CA HIS A 31 -3.11 -21.49 -7.44
C HIS A 31 -2.30 -22.78 -7.62
N TYR A 32 -1.50 -23.19 -6.61
CA TYR A 32 -0.68 -24.39 -6.69
C TYR A 32 -1.49 -25.69 -6.56
N ASP A 33 -2.42 -25.75 -5.62
CA ASP A 33 -3.24 -26.94 -5.36
C ASP A 33 -4.40 -27.08 -6.36
N LYS A 34 -4.59 -26.09 -7.25
CA LYS A 34 -5.70 -26.00 -8.22
C LYS A 34 -7.06 -26.21 -7.57
N VAL A 35 -7.18 -25.82 -6.30
CA VAL A 35 -8.42 -25.91 -5.55
C VAL A 35 -9.34 -24.76 -5.94
N PRO A 36 -10.65 -25.00 -6.03
CA PRO A 36 -11.61 -23.95 -6.32
C PRO A 36 -11.55 -22.89 -5.22
N VAL A 37 -11.28 -21.66 -5.62
CA VAL A 37 -11.30 -20.50 -4.72
C VAL A 37 -12.72 -20.22 -4.25
N ALA A 38 -12.87 -19.75 -3.02
CA ALA A 38 -14.15 -19.32 -2.46
C ALA A 38 -14.60 -18.01 -3.13
N CYS A 39 -15.07 -18.11 -4.37
CA CYS A 39 -15.51 -17.01 -5.22
C CYS A 39 -16.49 -17.57 -6.27
N SER A 40 -17.33 -16.70 -6.82
CA SER A 40 -18.22 -17.10 -7.93
C SER A 40 -17.38 -17.64 -9.09
N THR A 41 -17.83 -18.77 -9.65
CA THR A 41 -17.26 -19.42 -10.84
C THR A 41 -18.08 -19.13 -12.10
N SER A 42 -19.12 -18.29 -11.98
CA SER A 42 -20.04 -17.94 -13.07
C SER A 42 -20.28 -16.44 -13.17
N GLY A 43 -20.38 -15.92 -14.40
CA GLY A 43 -20.64 -14.50 -14.69
C GLY A 43 -19.37 -13.66 -14.81
N VAL A 44 -19.50 -12.35 -14.59
CA VAL A 44 -18.41 -11.35 -14.70
C VAL A 44 -17.37 -11.51 -13.57
N ILE A 45 -17.79 -12.01 -12.41
CA ILE A 45 -16.89 -12.30 -11.29
C ILE A 45 -16.49 -13.77 -11.39
N ASN A 46 -15.26 -14.03 -11.83
CA ASN A 46 -14.75 -15.38 -12.02
C ASN A 46 -13.28 -15.45 -11.61
N CYS A 47 -13.05 -15.67 -10.31
CA CYS A 47 -11.70 -15.71 -9.76
C CYS A 47 -10.90 -16.90 -10.30
N GLU A 48 -11.52 -18.04 -10.54
CA GLU A 48 -10.85 -19.25 -11.06
C GLU A 48 -10.25 -18.99 -12.43
N ARG A 49 -11.02 -18.38 -13.35
CA ARG A 49 -10.56 -18.02 -14.69
C ARG A 49 -9.42 -16.99 -14.68
N VAL A 50 -9.45 -16.05 -13.73
CA VAL A 50 -8.37 -15.07 -13.55
C VAL A 50 -7.10 -15.75 -13.02
N LEU A 51 -7.23 -16.59 -11.99
CA LEU A 51 -6.10 -17.31 -11.37
C LEU A 51 -5.48 -18.39 -12.26
N SER A 52 -6.21 -18.91 -13.26
CA SER A 52 -5.69 -19.88 -14.22
C SER A 52 -5.15 -19.23 -15.51
N SER A 53 -5.26 -17.91 -15.64
CA SER A 53 -4.88 -17.19 -16.86
C SER A 53 -3.37 -16.97 -16.96
N SER A 54 -2.88 -16.57 -18.13
CA SER A 54 -1.49 -16.15 -18.32
C SER A 54 -1.09 -14.91 -17.49
N PHE A 55 -2.06 -14.17 -16.96
CA PHE A 55 -1.83 -12.99 -16.13
C PHE A 55 -1.72 -13.31 -14.63
N SER A 56 -2.01 -14.56 -14.23
CA SER A 56 -1.84 -15.00 -12.86
C SER A 56 -0.38 -15.23 -12.49
N VAL A 57 0.52 -15.23 -13.48
CA VAL A 57 1.97 -15.35 -13.33
C VAL A 57 2.63 -14.05 -13.75
N VAL A 58 3.79 -13.75 -13.15
CA VAL A 58 4.56 -12.58 -13.53
C VAL A 58 5.05 -12.77 -14.98
N PRO A 59 4.86 -11.77 -15.88
CA PRO A 59 5.24 -11.89 -17.29
C PRO A 59 6.66 -12.39 -17.48
N GLY A 60 6.82 -13.51 -18.19
CA GLY A 60 8.14 -14.12 -18.44
C GLY A 60 8.65 -15.06 -17.34
N THR A 61 7.87 -15.34 -16.30
CA THR A 61 8.22 -16.29 -15.23
C THR A 61 7.07 -17.26 -14.91
N THR A 62 7.37 -18.35 -14.20
CA THR A 62 6.39 -19.31 -13.66
C THR A 62 5.89 -18.95 -12.26
N ILE A 63 6.24 -17.76 -11.75
CA ILE A 63 5.94 -17.36 -10.38
C ILE A 63 4.56 -16.71 -10.35
N PRO A 64 3.63 -17.19 -9.51
CA PRO A 64 2.31 -16.59 -9.41
C PRO A 64 2.42 -15.19 -8.84
N ILE A 65 1.60 -14.27 -9.36
CA ILE A 65 1.60 -12.85 -8.99
C ILE A 65 1.20 -12.60 -7.54
N SER A 66 0.63 -13.62 -6.88
CA SER A 66 0.39 -13.65 -5.44
C SER A 66 1.67 -13.60 -4.61
N VAL A 67 2.81 -14.09 -5.12
CA VAL A 67 4.12 -14.08 -4.44
C VAL A 67 4.74 -12.68 -4.35
N PRO A 68 4.88 -11.90 -5.44
CA PRO A 68 5.34 -10.52 -5.32
C PRO A 68 4.35 -9.67 -4.52
N GLY A 69 3.03 -9.93 -4.60
CA GLY A 69 2.04 -9.31 -3.73
C GLY A 69 2.25 -9.66 -2.24
N LEU A 70 2.56 -10.91 -1.92
CA LEU A 70 2.91 -11.33 -0.56
C LEU A 70 4.13 -10.57 -0.03
N LEU A 71 5.22 -10.55 -0.82
CA LEU A 71 6.44 -9.80 -0.50
C LEU A 71 6.12 -8.32 -0.27
N TRP A 72 5.28 -7.75 -1.11
CA TRP A 72 4.82 -6.37 -1.01
C TRP A 72 4.19 -6.07 0.35
N PHE A 73 3.22 -6.89 0.78
CA PHE A 73 2.55 -6.71 2.06
C PHE A 73 3.47 -6.96 3.25
N VAL A 74 4.36 -7.95 3.18
CA VAL A 74 5.36 -8.20 4.23
C VAL A 74 6.27 -7.00 4.42
N VAL A 75 6.84 -6.46 3.33
CA VAL A 75 7.70 -5.28 3.40
C VAL A 75 6.92 -4.08 3.93
N SER A 76 5.67 -3.90 3.50
CA SER A 76 4.81 -2.83 4.00
C SER A 76 4.55 -2.92 5.51
N GLY A 77 4.34 -4.13 6.04
CA GLY A 77 4.21 -4.37 7.47
C GLY A 77 5.51 -4.11 8.25
N ILE A 78 6.66 -4.47 7.69
CA ILE A 78 7.97 -4.17 8.27
C ILE A 78 8.21 -2.66 8.33
N LEU A 79 7.92 -1.93 7.25
CA LEU A 79 8.02 -0.48 7.22
C LEU A 79 7.14 0.16 8.29
N ALA A 80 5.88 -0.27 8.40
CA ALA A 80 4.96 0.22 9.42
C ALA A 80 5.46 -0.05 10.85
N PHE A 81 6.02 -1.24 11.09
CA PHE A 81 6.61 -1.58 12.38
C PHE A 81 7.86 -0.74 12.71
N LEU A 82 8.74 -0.52 11.74
CA LEU A 82 9.95 0.31 11.91
C LEU A 82 9.60 1.77 12.18
N ALA A 83 8.61 2.30 11.44
CA ALA A 83 8.08 3.64 11.65
C ALA A 83 7.44 3.80 13.04
N TRP A 84 6.81 2.74 13.56
CA TRP A 84 6.26 2.72 14.92
C TRP A 84 7.33 2.64 16.01
N ARG A 85 8.35 1.78 15.85
CA ARG A 85 9.28 1.43 16.93
C ARG A 85 10.48 2.35 17.06
N VAL A 86 10.96 2.91 15.93
CA VAL A 86 12.29 3.52 15.86
C VAL A 86 12.20 5.00 15.48
N TRP A 87 11.62 5.37 14.33
CA TRP A 87 11.85 6.69 13.70
C TRP A 87 10.56 7.42 13.24
N PRO A 88 9.76 8.00 14.14
CA PRO A 88 8.53 8.71 13.78
C PRO A 88 8.73 10.03 12.99
N GLU A 89 9.92 10.63 12.99
CA GLU A 89 10.14 12.01 12.51
C GLU A 89 10.96 12.15 11.22
N ARG A 90 11.46 11.06 10.63
CA ARG A 90 12.26 11.18 9.41
C ARG A 90 11.37 11.28 8.17
N ARG A 91 11.26 12.49 7.60
CA ARG A 91 10.62 12.76 6.29
C ARG A 91 11.07 11.79 5.19
N GLN A 92 12.31 11.34 5.22
CA GLN A 92 12.86 10.33 4.30
C GLN A 92 12.09 9.00 4.33
N LEU A 93 11.69 8.51 5.51
CA LEU A 93 10.94 7.25 5.62
C LEU A 93 9.54 7.39 5.04
N LYS A 94 8.86 8.52 5.28
CA LYS A 94 7.54 8.79 4.67
C LYS A 94 7.60 8.81 3.15
N LEU A 95 8.65 9.41 2.58
CA LEU A 95 8.87 9.41 1.13
C LEU A 95 9.13 7.99 0.60
N ILE A 96 9.89 7.18 1.33
CA ILE A 96 10.13 5.78 0.98
C ILE A 96 8.82 4.97 1.05
N GLU A 97 8.00 5.15 2.09
CA GLU A 97 6.70 4.50 2.23
C GLU A 97 5.75 4.88 1.08
N VAL A 98 5.65 6.17 0.74
CA VAL A 98 4.82 6.63 -0.38
C VAL A 98 5.33 6.09 -1.72
N ALA A 99 6.65 6.14 -1.95
CA ALA A 99 7.26 5.60 -3.17
C ALA A 99 7.05 4.09 -3.27
N TRP A 100 7.19 3.38 -2.16
CA TRP A 100 6.85 1.96 -2.05
C TRP A 100 5.36 1.82 -2.42
N PHE A 101 4.41 2.29 -1.61
CA PHE A 101 2.97 2.10 -1.87
C PHE A 101 2.52 2.51 -3.28
N GLY A 102 3.14 3.53 -3.87
CA GLY A 102 2.93 3.92 -5.26
C GLY A 102 3.27 2.82 -6.28
N ILE A 103 4.36 2.09 -6.09
CA ILE A 103 4.72 0.91 -6.92
C ILE A 103 3.62 -0.16 -6.81
N GLY A 104 3.14 -0.45 -5.59
CA GLY A 104 2.05 -1.39 -5.37
C GLY A 104 0.76 -0.99 -6.10
N VAL A 105 0.36 0.29 -6.01
CA VAL A 105 -0.80 0.81 -6.74
C VAL A 105 -0.61 0.76 -8.25
N LEU A 106 0.59 1.07 -8.76
CA LEU A 106 0.88 0.98 -10.19
C LEU A 106 0.72 -0.47 -10.69
N THR A 107 1.24 -1.44 -9.93
CA THR A 107 1.05 -2.86 -10.22
C THR A 107 -0.43 -3.25 -10.16
N ALA A 108 -1.18 -2.78 -9.15
CA ALA A 108 -2.61 -3.03 -9.03
C ALA A 108 -3.40 -2.52 -10.26
N LEU A 109 -3.11 -1.29 -10.71
CA LEU A 109 -3.76 -0.69 -11.87
C LEU A 109 -3.45 -1.48 -13.16
N TYR A 110 -2.22 -1.94 -13.32
CA TYR A 110 -1.84 -2.82 -14.45
C TYR A 110 -2.65 -4.12 -14.45
N LEU A 111 -2.83 -4.75 -13.28
CA LEU A 111 -3.59 -6.00 -13.18
C LEU A 111 -5.09 -5.80 -13.37
N VAL A 112 -5.66 -4.73 -12.82
CA VAL A 112 -7.07 -4.37 -13.09
C VAL A 112 -7.28 -4.13 -14.58
N TYR A 113 -6.38 -3.39 -15.23
CA TYR A 113 -6.42 -3.20 -16.68
C TYR A 113 -6.37 -4.55 -17.40
N ALA A 114 -5.51 -5.46 -16.96
CA ALA A 114 -5.40 -6.77 -17.57
C ALA A 114 -6.69 -7.61 -17.44
N GLU A 115 -7.27 -7.65 -16.24
CA GLU A 115 -8.53 -8.32 -15.93
C GLU A 115 -9.70 -7.79 -16.78
N LEU A 116 -9.84 -6.48 -16.90
CA LEU A 116 -10.96 -5.85 -17.60
C LEU A 116 -10.83 -5.92 -19.13
N VAL A 117 -9.62 -5.71 -19.66
CA VAL A 117 -9.40 -5.56 -21.11
C VAL A 117 -9.11 -6.89 -21.79
N TYR A 118 -8.32 -7.78 -21.18
CA TYR A 118 -7.96 -9.05 -21.82
C TYR A 118 -8.85 -10.21 -21.38
N LEU A 119 -9.19 -10.28 -20.09
CA LEU A 119 -9.99 -11.40 -19.57
C LEU A 119 -11.49 -11.12 -19.61
N HIS A 120 -11.91 -9.85 -19.52
CA HIS A 120 -13.30 -9.45 -19.30
C HIS A 120 -13.94 -10.13 -18.07
N ASN A 121 -13.12 -10.48 -17.09
CA ASN A 121 -13.52 -11.13 -15.84
C ASN A 121 -12.83 -10.43 -14.68
N ILE A 122 -13.51 -10.33 -13.54
CA ILE A 122 -13.00 -9.68 -12.34
C ILE A 122 -12.77 -10.73 -11.26
N CYS A 123 -11.63 -10.66 -10.60
CA CYS A 123 -11.37 -11.45 -9.41
C CYS A 123 -11.70 -10.65 -8.15
N ALA A 124 -12.65 -11.12 -7.35
CA ALA A 124 -13.04 -10.46 -6.10
C ALA A 124 -11.87 -10.37 -5.11
N TRP A 125 -11.04 -11.42 -5.03
CA TRP A 125 -9.87 -11.47 -4.16
C TRP A 125 -8.74 -10.54 -4.63
N CYS A 126 -8.45 -10.50 -5.93
CA CYS A 126 -7.48 -9.54 -6.48
C CYS A 126 -7.96 -8.11 -6.26
N THR A 127 -9.24 -7.84 -6.51
CA THR A 127 -9.87 -6.53 -6.27
C THR A 127 -9.74 -6.11 -4.81
N ALA A 128 -9.95 -7.03 -3.85
CA ALA A 128 -9.73 -6.76 -2.44
C ALA A 128 -8.28 -6.34 -2.15
N LEU A 129 -7.29 -7.04 -2.71
CA LEU A 129 -5.87 -6.65 -2.59
C LEU A 129 -5.59 -5.28 -3.23
N HIS A 130 -6.17 -5.00 -4.40
CA HIS A 130 -6.06 -3.71 -5.08
C HIS A 130 -6.60 -2.56 -4.22
N ILE A 131 -7.75 -2.75 -3.58
CA ILE A 131 -8.35 -1.79 -2.67
C ILE A 131 -7.45 -1.57 -1.45
N ILE A 132 -6.91 -2.64 -0.84
CA ILE A 132 -6.00 -2.53 0.29
C ILE A 132 -4.76 -1.69 -0.09
N MET A 133 -4.13 -1.98 -1.22
CA MET A 133 -2.96 -1.21 -1.69
C MET A 133 -3.30 0.27 -1.92
N LEU A 134 -4.47 0.56 -2.52
CA LEU A 134 -4.93 1.92 -2.75
C LEU A 134 -5.20 2.66 -1.43
N VAL A 135 -5.83 2.02 -0.45
CA VAL A 135 -6.06 2.60 0.88
C VAL A 135 -4.74 2.91 1.57
N MET A 136 -3.77 1.98 1.54
CA MET A 136 -2.45 2.20 2.14
C MET A 136 -1.74 3.40 1.49
N PHE A 137 -1.80 3.52 0.16
CA PHE A 137 -1.21 4.64 -0.56
C PHE A 137 -1.88 5.98 -0.24
N LEU A 138 -3.22 6.04 -0.22
CA LEU A 138 -3.95 7.26 0.11
C LEU A 138 -3.65 7.75 1.53
N LEU A 139 -3.61 6.82 2.48
CA LEU A 139 -3.21 7.13 3.85
C LEU A 139 -1.77 7.66 3.89
N ALA A 140 -0.85 7.11 3.10
CA ALA A 140 0.54 7.57 3.11
C ALA A 140 0.70 8.96 2.51
N ILE A 141 -0.03 9.27 1.43
CA ILE A 141 -0.13 10.63 0.90
C ILE A 141 -0.69 11.57 1.96
N PHE A 142 -1.79 11.19 2.62
CA PHE A 142 -2.42 12.02 3.65
C PHE A 142 -1.46 12.31 4.81
N GLN A 143 -0.62 11.34 5.19
CA GLN A 143 0.39 11.52 6.23
C GLN A 143 1.58 12.37 5.77
N LEU A 144 1.89 12.38 4.47
CA LEU A 144 2.94 13.21 3.89
C LEU A 144 2.50 14.68 3.75
N THR A 145 1.21 14.94 3.55
CA THR A 145 0.66 16.30 3.42
C THR A 145 0.34 16.98 4.76
N GLN A 146 0.43 16.25 5.88
CA GLN A 146 0.39 16.89 7.21
C GLN A 146 1.71 17.65 7.44
N PRO A 147 1.69 18.96 7.75
CA PRO A 147 2.90 19.73 8.03
C PRO A 147 3.67 19.14 9.22
N GLU A 148 5.00 19.09 9.11
CA GLU A 148 5.90 18.68 10.21
C GLU A 148 5.97 19.82 11.23
N PRO A 149 5.78 19.56 12.54
CA PRO A 149 5.89 20.58 13.59
C PRO A 149 7.23 21.37 13.58
N TYR A 150 8.30 20.77 13.06
CA TYR A 150 9.62 21.39 12.96
C TYR A 150 9.71 22.50 11.88
N GLU A 151 8.93 22.41 10.79
CA GLU A 151 8.89 23.48 9.77
C GLU A 151 8.13 24.72 10.29
N GLU A 152 7.07 24.51 11.10
CA GLU A 152 6.34 25.62 11.76
C GLU A 152 7.22 26.35 12.80
N GLU A 153 7.96 25.62 13.64
CA GLU A 153 8.83 26.23 14.66
C GLU A 153 9.98 27.05 14.04
N TYR A 154 10.56 26.60 12.93
CA TYR A 154 11.60 27.34 12.21
C TYR A 154 11.07 28.57 11.47
N GLU A 155 9.87 28.50 10.86
CA GLU A 155 9.22 29.68 10.25
C GLU A 155 8.82 30.72 11.31
N GLU A 156 8.35 30.30 12.48
CA GLU A 156 8.09 31.19 13.63
C GLU A 156 9.37 31.87 14.10
N ASP A 157 10.46 31.13 14.30
CA ASP A 157 11.77 31.67 14.69
C ASP A 157 12.30 32.67 13.66
N GLU A 158 12.21 32.35 12.35
CA GLU A 158 12.67 33.24 11.29
C GLU A 158 11.80 34.51 11.18
N LEU A 159 10.48 34.39 11.40
CA LEU A 159 9.55 35.52 11.50
C LEU A 159 9.86 36.40 12.72
N GLU A 160 10.15 35.81 13.88
CA GLU A 160 10.51 36.53 15.10
C GLU A 160 11.83 37.30 14.91
N VAL A 161 12.86 36.66 14.33
CA VAL A 161 14.14 37.31 13.98
C VAL A 161 13.93 38.48 13.03
N ARG A 162 13.06 38.32 12.02
CA ARG A 162 12.76 39.38 11.05
C ARG A 162 12.04 40.57 11.70
N GLN A 163 11.14 40.32 12.64
CA GLN A 163 10.45 41.37 13.41
C GLN A 163 11.41 42.13 14.33
N VAL A 164 12.33 41.44 15.00
CA VAL A 164 13.35 42.07 15.84
C VAL A 164 14.27 42.97 15.00
N SER A 165 14.74 42.48 13.85
CA SER A 165 15.59 43.25 12.93
C SER A 165 14.89 44.50 12.36
N SER A 166 13.59 44.41 12.08
CA SER A 166 12.76 45.54 11.65
C SER A 166 12.59 46.63 12.72
N ARG A 167 12.69 46.29 14.00
CA ARG A 167 12.45 47.22 15.12
C ARG A 167 13.72 47.96 15.55
N SER A 168 14.88 47.44 15.15
CA SER A 168 16.20 48.01 15.45
C SER A 168 16.70 49.04 14.43
N ASN A 169 16.00 49.23 13.32
CA ASN A 169 16.23 50.27 12.31
C ASN A 169 15.19 51.38 12.43
#